data_AF-A0A071MAC0-F1
#
_entry.id   AF-A0A071MAC0-F1
#
_cell.length_a   1.000
_cell.length_b   1.000
_cell.length_c   1.000
_cell.angle_alpha   90.00
_cell.angle_beta   90.00
_cell.angle_gamma   90.00
#
_symmetry.space_group_name_H-M   'P 1'
#
loop_
_entity.id
_entity.type
_entity.pdbx_description
1 polymer ?
#
loop_
_entity_poly.entity_id
_entity_poly.type
_entity_poly.pdbx_seq_one_letter_code
_entity_poly.pdbx_strand_id
1 'polypeptide(L)'
;MGNLPNPVALIAVIAALGIAPFAALMVTSYTKLVVVLGLLRSALGIQQVPPNLVLNGIALILSLFIMAPVGMSIRDALQARHFDASGQLSTADVGALADAALPPIKEFLVSHTRQRDREFFVRTATAVWPKHRADGIKDDDLLVLVPSFTLAELTKAFQIGFVIYIVFIVVDLLVANILLALGMQMISPTTISVPFKLLLFVALDGWSLLVHGLVMSYRVAGAG
;
A
#
# COMPACT_ATOMS: atom_id res chain seq x y z
N MET A 1 36.15 24.88 -18.38
CA MET A 1 34.78 24.91 -18.92
C MET A 1 34.04 23.74 -18.32
N GLY A 2 33.11 24.02 -17.39
CA GLY A 2 32.46 23.01 -16.56
C GLY A 2 31.70 22.00 -17.40
N ASN A 3 31.82 20.73 -17.03
CA ASN A 3 31.10 19.62 -17.62
C ASN A 3 29.60 19.82 -17.29
N LEU A 4 28.89 20.59 -18.12
CA LEU A 4 27.45 20.78 -17.97
C LEU A 4 26.81 19.38 -18.01
N PRO A 5 25.94 19.03 -17.04
CA PRO A 5 25.19 17.78 -17.09
C PRO A 5 24.53 17.66 -18.46
N ASN A 6 24.76 16.54 -19.15
CA ASN A 6 24.17 16.28 -20.47
C ASN A 6 22.66 16.60 -20.39
N PRO A 7 22.11 17.50 -21.24
CA PRO A 7 20.71 17.88 -21.21
C PRO A 7 19.75 16.68 -21.19
N VAL A 8 20.14 15.58 -21.84
CA VAL A 8 19.42 14.30 -21.81
C VAL A 8 19.37 13.68 -20.41
N ALA A 9 20.47 13.72 -19.66
CA ALA A 9 20.53 13.23 -18.29
C ALA A 9 19.69 14.08 -17.34
N LEU A 10 19.68 15.42 -17.52
CA LEU A 10 18.83 16.32 -16.74
C LEU A 10 17.34 16.02 -16.97
N ILE A 11 16.94 15.85 -18.23
CA ILE A 11 15.57 15.47 -18.60
C ILE A 11 15.19 14.12 -17.97
N ALA A 12 16.09 13.13 -18.00
CA ALA A 12 15.85 11.83 -17.40
C ALA A 12 15.67 11.91 -15.87
N VAL A 13 16.47 12.72 -15.18
CA VAL A 13 16.33 12.94 -13.73
C VAL A 13 14.99 13.61 -13.39
N ILE A 14 14.59 14.63 -14.14
CA ILE A 14 13.31 15.32 -13.92
C ILE A 14 12.14 14.35 -14.16
N ALA A 15 12.20 13.54 -15.23
CA ALA A 15 11.20 12.52 -15.52
C ALA A 15 11.10 11.47 -14.40
N ALA A 16 12.25 10.99 -13.91
CA ALA A 16 12.30 10.05 -12.79
C ALA A 16 11.72 10.66 -11.51
N LEU A 17 12.03 11.92 -11.21
CA LEU A 17 11.49 12.64 -10.06
C LEU A 17 9.96 12.82 -10.13
N GLY A 18 9.41 13.00 -11.34
CA GLY A 18 7.97 13.06 -11.56
C GLY A 18 7.24 11.75 -11.27
N ILE A 19 7.89 10.60 -11.52
CA ILE A 19 7.32 9.26 -11.30
C ILE A 19 7.57 8.77 -9.86
N ALA A 20 8.64 9.24 -9.23
CA ALA A 20 9.05 8.85 -7.88
C ALA A 20 7.92 8.82 -6.83
N PRO A 21 7.03 9.84 -6.70
CA PRO A 21 5.96 9.78 -5.70
C PRO A 21 4.99 8.62 -5.93
N PHE A 22 4.64 8.32 -7.19
CA PHE A 22 3.77 7.19 -7.52
C PHE A 22 4.45 5.85 -7.23
N ALA A 23 5.73 5.72 -7.58
CA ALA A 23 6.52 4.55 -7.25
C ALA A 23 6.61 4.35 -5.73
N ALA A 24 6.80 5.43 -4.96
CA ALA A 24 6.82 5.38 -3.50
C ALA A 24 5.50 4.87 -2.92
N LEU A 25 4.35 5.29 -3.46
CA LEU A 25 3.05 4.78 -3.02
C LEU A 25 2.91 3.27 -3.29
N MET A 26 3.49 2.75 -4.37
CA MET A 26 3.42 1.32 -4.70
C MET A 26 4.31 0.45 -3.81
N VAL A 27 5.48 0.95 -3.40
CA VAL A 27 6.44 0.20 -2.55
C VAL A 27 6.22 0.40 -1.06
N THR A 28 5.10 1.02 -0.67
CA THR A 28 4.75 1.29 0.73
C THR A 28 3.42 0.63 1.09
N SER A 29 3.01 0.78 2.34
CA SER A 29 1.71 0.30 2.84
C SER A 29 0.47 0.96 2.21
N TYR A 30 0.65 2.04 1.44
CA TYR A 30 -0.45 2.85 0.90
C TYR A 30 -1.48 2.01 0.13
N THR A 31 -1.02 1.07 -0.71
CA THR A 31 -1.89 0.26 -1.57
C THR A 31 -2.92 -0.55 -0.76
N LYS A 32 -2.51 -1.22 0.32
CA LYS A 32 -3.46 -1.98 1.16
C LYS A 32 -4.43 -1.05 1.87
N LEU A 33 -3.93 0.05 2.42
CA LEU A 33 -4.72 1.02 3.18
C LEU A 33 -5.83 1.64 2.33
N VAL A 34 -5.50 2.16 1.15
CA VAL A 34 -6.48 2.83 0.29
C VAL A 34 -7.56 1.86 -0.19
N VAL A 35 -7.21 0.61 -0.49
CA VAL A 35 -8.17 -0.41 -0.93
C VAL A 35 -9.09 -0.81 0.22
N VAL A 36 -8.56 -1.09 1.42
CA VAL A 36 -9.40 -1.44 2.57
C VAL A 36 -10.36 -0.30 2.95
N LEU A 37 -9.87 0.94 2.97
CA LEU A 37 -10.71 2.11 3.24
C LEU A 37 -11.80 2.29 2.18
N GLY A 38 -11.48 2.05 0.91
CA GLY A 38 -12.45 2.03 -0.19
C GLY A 38 -13.52 0.95 -0.01
N LEU A 39 -13.11 -0.28 0.34
CA LEU A 39 -14.02 -1.40 0.58
C LEU A 39 -14.92 -1.15 1.81
N LEU A 40 -14.39 -0.57 2.89
CA LEU A 40 -15.20 -0.16 4.05
C LEU A 40 -16.31 0.81 3.63
N ARG A 41 -15.95 1.86 2.86
CA ARG A 41 -16.93 2.85 2.40
C ARG A 41 -18.04 2.20 1.58
N SER A 42 -17.67 1.30 0.66
CA SER A 42 -18.63 0.54 -0.15
C SER A 42 -19.49 -0.41 0.69
N ALA A 43 -18.93 -1.07 1.71
CA ALA A 43 -19.65 -1.98 2.60
C ALA A 43 -20.70 -1.26 3.48
N LEU A 44 -20.38 -0.04 3.92
CA LEU A 44 -21.31 0.84 4.64
C LEU A 44 -22.47 1.32 3.75
N GLY A 45 -22.38 1.18 2.43
CA GLY A 45 -23.43 1.59 1.48
C GLY A 45 -23.48 3.09 1.22
N ILE A 46 -22.43 3.84 1.58
CA ILE A 46 -22.31 5.28 1.40
C ILE A 46 -21.46 5.58 0.16
N GLN A 47 -21.97 6.39 -0.78
CA GLN A 47 -21.28 6.61 -2.07
C GLN A 47 -20.33 7.81 -2.07
N GLN A 48 -20.60 8.85 -1.27
CA GLN A 48 -19.88 10.14 -1.36
C GLN A 48 -19.10 10.53 -0.09
N VAL A 49 -19.37 9.86 1.03
CA VAL A 49 -18.77 10.20 2.33
C VAL A 49 -18.04 8.97 2.87
N PRO A 50 -16.79 9.08 3.33
CA PRO A 50 -15.86 10.19 3.09
C PRO A 50 -15.45 10.31 1.61
N PRO A 51 -15.13 11.52 1.12
CA PRO A 51 -14.62 11.73 -0.24
C PRO A 51 -13.32 10.96 -0.49
N ASN A 52 -13.03 10.59 -1.74
CA ASN A 52 -11.79 9.90 -2.13
C ASN A 52 -10.53 10.65 -1.65
N LEU A 53 -10.56 11.99 -1.68
CA LEU A 53 -9.45 12.82 -1.20
C LEU A 53 -9.14 12.58 0.28
N VAL A 54 -10.18 12.45 1.11
CA VAL A 54 -10.04 12.18 2.54
C VAL A 54 -9.50 10.77 2.76
N LEU A 55 -10.03 9.77 2.05
CA LEU A 55 -9.55 8.39 2.14
C LEU A 55 -8.07 8.27 1.73
N ASN A 56 -7.69 8.92 0.63
CA ASN A 56 -6.30 8.95 0.17
C ASN A 56 -5.41 9.68 1.18
N GLY A 57 -5.87 10.78 1.77
CA GLY A 57 -5.16 11.51 2.81
C GLY A 57 -4.90 10.66 4.06
N ILE A 58 -5.93 9.95 4.55
CA ILE A 58 -5.80 9.00 5.67
C ILE A 58 -4.82 7.89 5.32
N ALA A 59 -4.96 7.27 4.14
CA ALA A 59 -4.06 6.22 3.68
C ALA A 59 -2.59 6.70 3.61
N LEU A 60 -2.36 7.93 3.16
CA LEU A 60 -1.02 8.51 3.07
C LEU A 60 -0.43 8.77 4.45
N ILE A 61 -1.18 9.39 5.36
CA ILE A 61 -0.71 9.67 6.74
C ILE A 61 -0.40 8.37 7.47
N LEU A 62 -1.29 7.38 7.38
CA LEU A 62 -1.06 6.05 7.98
C LEU A 62 0.11 5.33 7.34
N SER A 63 0.30 5.47 6.03
CA SER A 63 1.46 4.89 5.35
C SER A 63 2.77 5.50 5.84
N LEU A 64 2.82 6.82 6.01
CA LEU A 64 3.99 7.50 6.60
C LEU A 64 4.25 7.02 8.03
N PHE A 65 3.20 6.83 8.83
CA PHE A 65 3.32 6.31 10.19
C PHE A 65 3.89 4.88 10.21
N ILE A 66 3.36 3.99 9.36
CA ILE A 66 3.82 2.59 9.25
C ILE A 66 5.25 2.51 8.71
N MET A 67 5.60 3.38 7.76
CA MET A 67 6.91 3.41 7.11
C MET A 67 7.96 4.18 7.90
N ALA A 68 7.61 4.80 9.03
CA ALA A 68 8.56 5.57 9.84
C ALA A 68 9.85 4.80 10.20
N PRO A 69 9.81 3.51 10.60
CA PRO A 69 11.02 2.74 10.89
C PRO A 69 11.94 2.58 9.66
N VAL A 70 11.36 2.36 8.48
CA VAL A 70 12.13 2.27 7.23
C VAL A 70 12.82 3.61 6.93
N GLY A 71 12.11 4.73 7.12
CA GLY A 71 12.69 6.07 6.98
C GLY A 71 13.83 6.34 7.97
N MET A 72 13.71 5.86 9.20
CA MET A 72 14.78 5.93 10.20
C MET A 72 16.00 5.11 9.78
N SER A 73 15.82 3.86 9.35
CA SER A 73 16.91 3.01 8.85
C SER A 73 17.63 3.63 7.63
N ILE A 74 16.89 4.26 6.72
CA ILE A 74 17.47 4.98 5.58
C ILE A 74 18.33 6.15 6.07
N ARG A 75 17.81 6.94 7.02
CA ARG A 75 18.55 8.07 7.61
C ARG A 75 19.85 7.60 8.26
N ASP A 76 19.80 6.52 9.04
CA ASP A 76 20.97 5.97 9.73
C ASP A 76 22.02 5.45 8.74
N ALA A 77 21.58 4.76 7.67
CA ALA A 77 22.46 4.29 6.59
C ALA A 77 23.14 5.45 5.83
N LEU A 78 22.43 6.57 5.65
CA LEU A 78 22.98 7.77 5.02
C LEU A 78 24.02 8.47 5.91
N GLN A 79 23.76 8.58 7.21
CA GLN A 79 24.69 9.18 8.16
C GLN A 79 25.99 8.38 8.28
N ALA A 80 25.91 7.05 8.27
CA ALA A 80 27.08 6.17 8.32
C ALA A 80 28.03 6.33 7.11
N ARG A 81 27.53 6.84 5.98
CA ARG A 81 28.32 7.06 4.77
C ARG A 81 28.93 8.47 4.67
N HIS A 82 28.82 9.30 5.72
CA HIS A 82 29.34 10.67 5.74
C HIS A 82 28.92 11.49 4.51
N PHE A 83 27.65 11.38 4.09
CA PHE A 83 27.11 12.26 3.07
C PHE A 83 27.16 13.70 3.56
N ASP A 84 28.15 14.45 3.08
CA ASP A 84 28.34 15.84 3.45
C ASP A 84 27.24 16.65 2.77
N ALA A 85 26.41 17.33 3.58
CA ALA A 85 25.34 18.21 3.10
C ALA A 85 25.89 19.50 2.45
N SER A 86 27.21 19.56 2.19
CA SER A 86 27.94 20.66 1.57
C SER A 86 27.71 20.71 0.05
N GLY A 87 26.45 20.89 -0.35
CA GLY A 87 26.05 21.73 -1.48
C GLY A 87 26.38 21.32 -2.92
N GLN A 88 27.09 20.22 -3.20
CA GLN A 88 27.31 19.75 -4.57
C GLN A 88 27.03 18.26 -4.70
N LEU A 89 25.76 17.93 -4.93
CA LEU A 89 25.36 16.58 -5.35
C LEU A 89 25.97 16.31 -6.75
N SER A 90 27.05 15.56 -6.77
CA SER A 90 27.60 14.95 -7.99
C SER A 90 26.69 13.82 -8.46
N THR A 91 26.76 13.45 -9.74
CA THR A 91 26.04 12.27 -10.26
C THR A 91 26.45 10.97 -9.58
N ALA A 92 27.65 10.92 -8.99
CA ALA A 92 28.13 9.82 -8.15
C ALA A 92 27.37 9.70 -6.81
N ASP A 93 26.88 10.82 -6.27
CA ASP A 93 26.16 10.86 -4.99
C ASP A 93 24.76 10.26 -5.12
N VAL A 94 24.16 10.34 -6.31
CA VAL A 94 22.83 9.75 -6.59
C VAL A 94 22.87 8.22 -6.50
N GLY A 95 23.93 7.57 -7.00
CA GLY A 95 24.09 6.12 -6.88
C GLY A 95 24.29 5.69 -5.43
N ALA A 96 25.14 6.40 -4.70
CA ALA A 96 25.40 6.10 -3.29
C ALA A 96 24.18 6.37 -2.38
N LEU A 97 23.30 7.32 -2.74
CA LEU A 97 22.00 7.54 -2.10
C LEU A 97 21.07 6.33 -2.32
N ALA A 98 21.00 5.81 -3.55
CA ALA A 98 20.20 4.63 -3.86
C ALA A 98 20.70 3.40 -3.10
N ASP A 99 22.02 3.20 -3.03
CA ASP A 99 22.64 2.09 -2.32
C ASP A 99 22.37 2.09 -0.81
N ALA A 100 22.16 3.28 -0.22
CA ALA A 100 21.80 3.42 1.18
C ALA A 100 20.28 3.31 1.42
N ALA A 101 19.46 3.81 0.49
CA ALA A 101 18.00 3.86 0.66
C ALA A 101 17.29 2.57 0.27
N LEU A 102 17.81 1.83 -0.71
CA LEU A 102 17.16 0.62 -1.23
C LEU A 102 17.14 -0.56 -0.24
N PRO A 103 18.19 -0.86 0.54
CA PRO A 103 18.18 -2.04 1.41
C PRO A 103 17.04 -2.05 2.45
N PRO A 104 16.78 -0.97 3.22
CA PRO A 104 15.65 -0.95 4.16
C PRO A 104 14.29 -1.11 3.47
N ILE A 105 14.13 -0.56 2.26
CA ILE A 105 12.92 -0.72 1.45
C ILE A 105 12.76 -2.17 1.02
N LYS A 106 13.83 -2.80 0.51
CA LYS A 106 13.81 -4.22 0.13
C LYS A 106 13.45 -5.12 1.32
N GLU A 107 14.02 -4.87 2.49
CA GLU A 107 13.71 -5.62 3.71
C GLU A 107 12.22 -5.49 4.10
N PHE A 108 11.68 -4.28 4.03
CA PHE A 108 10.24 -4.05 4.22
C PHE A 108 9.38 -4.84 3.21
N LEU A 109 9.73 -4.79 1.92
CA LEU A 109 9.01 -5.51 0.88
C LEU A 109 9.08 -7.03 1.08
N VAL A 110 10.26 -7.58 1.41
CA VAL A 110 10.47 -9.02 1.64
C VAL A 110 9.69 -9.49 2.85
N SER A 111 9.72 -8.76 3.97
CA SER A 111 9.01 -9.13 5.21
C SER A 111 7.49 -9.18 5.03
N HIS A 112 6.94 -8.42 4.09
CA HIS A 112 5.51 -8.36 3.82
C HIS A 112 5.06 -9.16 2.58
N THR A 113 6.00 -9.79 1.87
CA THR A 113 5.70 -10.61 0.69
C THR A 113 6.04 -12.07 0.97
N ARG A 114 5.09 -12.98 0.75
CA ARG A 114 5.36 -14.41 0.95
C ARG A 114 6.35 -14.89 -0.10
N GLN A 115 7.25 -15.79 0.29
CA GLN A 115 8.22 -16.39 -0.62
C GLN A 115 7.57 -16.99 -1.87
N ARG A 116 6.46 -17.74 -1.69
CA ARG A 116 5.68 -18.31 -2.80
C ARG A 116 5.25 -17.28 -3.85
N ASP A 117 4.88 -16.07 -3.41
CA ASP A 117 4.41 -15.02 -4.30
C ASP A 117 5.59 -14.43 -5.09
N ARG A 118 6.77 -14.31 -4.48
CA ARG A 118 8.01 -13.90 -5.18
C ARG A 118 8.48 -14.95 -6.18
N GLU A 119 8.50 -16.22 -5.78
CA GLU A 119 8.86 -17.34 -6.66
C GLU A 119 7.93 -17.44 -7.88
N PHE A 120 6.65 -17.09 -7.73
CA PHE A 120 5.72 -17.02 -8.87
C PHE A 120 6.20 -16.01 -9.91
N PHE A 121 6.63 -14.81 -9.50
CA PHE A 121 7.14 -13.81 -10.42
C PHE A 121 8.52 -14.17 -10.98
N VAL A 122 9.40 -14.82 -10.21
CA VAL A 122 10.66 -15.37 -10.76
C VAL A 122 10.37 -16.37 -11.88
N ARG A 123 9.50 -17.37 -11.64
CA ARG A 123 9.11 -18.36 -12.67
C ARG A 123 8.47 -17.70 -13.89
N THR A 124 7.65 -16.68 -13.67
CA THR A 124 7.01 -15.92 -14.75
C THR A 124 8.03 -15.15 -15.58
N ALA A 125 9.02 -14.52 -14.94
CA ALA A 125 10.12 -13.86 -15.64
C ALA A 125 10.93 -14.87 -16.45
N THR A 126 11.26 -16.04 -15.90
CA THR A 126 11.94 -17.13 -16.62
C THR A 126 11.15 -17.66 -17.82
N ALA A 127 9.82 -17.68 -17.73
CA ALA A 127 8.96 -18.14 -18.82
C ALA A 127 8.79 -17.11 -19.94
N VAL A 128 8.72 -15.81 -19.61
CA VAL A 128 8.31 -14.75 -20.55
C VAL A 128 9.51 -13.96 -21.09
N TRP A 129 10.59 -13.83 -20.33
CA TRP A 129 11.72 -12.98 -20.72
C TRP A 129 12.71 -13.74 -21.62
N PRO A 130 13.50 -13.02 -22.45
CA PRO A 130 14.60 -13.63 -23.17
C PRO A 130 15.57 -14.35 -22.20
N LYS A 131 15.98 -15.59 -22.53
CA LYS A 131 16.80 -16.45 -21.65
C LYS A 131 18.00 -15.72 -21.02
N HIS A 132 18.75 -14.95 -21.82
CA HIS A 132 19.91 -14.19 -21.37
C HIS A 132 19.63 -13.11 -20.30
N ARG A 133 18.37 -12.66 -20.15
CA ARG A 133 17.96 -11.73 -19.09
C ARG A 133 17.27 -12.41 -17.92
N ALA A 134 16.75 -13.61 -18.15
CA ALA A 134 16.08 -14.38 -17.12
C ALA A 134 17.06 -15.17 -16.25
N ASP A 135 18.19 -15.57 -16.85
CA ASP A 135 19.29 -16.21 -16.14
C ASP A 135 19.86 -15.24 -15.09
N GLY A 136 19.73 -15.62 -13.82
CA GLY A 136 20.27 -14.86 -12.68
C GLY A 136 19.29 -13.94 -11.96
N ILE A 137 18.01 -13.88 -12.39
CA ILE A 137 16.97 -13.17 -11.63
C ILE A 137 16.77 -13.82 -10.28
N LYS A 138 16.78 -13.01 -9.23
CA LYS A 138 16.54 -13.42 -7.85
C LYS A 138 15.18 -12.95 -7.37
N ASP A 139 14.70 -13.56 -6.29
CA ASP A 139 13.41 -13.21 -5.69
C ASP A 139 13.46 -11.88 -4.90
N ASP A 140 14.65 -11.36 -4.62
CA ASP A 140 14.92 -10.08 -3.96
C ASP A 140 15.24 -8.92 -4.93
N ASP A 141 15.19 -9.18 -6.24
CA ASP A 141 15.30 -8.15 -7.27
C ASP A 141 14.05 -7.28 -7.29
N LEU A 142 14.19 -5.94 -7.34
CA LEU A 142 13.06 -5.02 -7.29
C LEU A 142 12.03 -5.28 -8.40
N LEU A 143 12.47 -5.74 -9.58
CA LEU A 143 11.60 -6.08 -10.70
C LEU A 143 10.66 -7.25 -10.41
N VAL A 144 11.04 -8.14 -9.49
CA VAL A 144 10.22 -9.26 -9.00
C VAL A 144 9.49 -8.86 -7.73
N LEU A 145 10.22 -8.25 -6.79
CA LEU A 145 9.77 -7.96 -5.44
C LEU A 145 8.64 -6.95 -5.41
N VAL A 146 8.72 -5.86 -6.19
CA VAL A 146 7.67 -4.82 -6.25
C VAL A 146 6.33 -5.38 -6.72
N PRO A 147 6.21 -6.06 -7.89
CA PRO A 147 4.92 -6.60 -8.31
C PRO A 147 4.43 -7.73 -7.39
N SER A 148 5.33 -8.54 -6.83
CA SER A 148 4.98 -9.57 -5.84
C SER A 148 4.36 -8.97 -4.57
N PHE A 149 4.99 -7.92 -4.04
CA PHE A 149 4.50 -7.19 -2.88
C PHE A 149 3.13 -6.55 -3.14
N THR A 150 2.99 -5.84 -4.26
CA THR A 150 1.73 -5.20 -4.63
C THR A 150 0.60 -6.21 -4.71
N LEU A 151 0.82 -7.37 -5.33
CA LEU A 151 -0.18 -8.43 -5.41
C LEU A 151 -0.52 -9.01 -4.04
N ALA A 152 0.49 -9.22 -3.19
CA ALA A 152 0.29 -9.72 -1.82
C ALA A 152 -0.54 -8.74 -0.98
N GLU A 153 -0.23 -7.44 -1.06
CA GLU A 153 -0.96 -6.39 -0.32
C GLU A 153 -2.38 -6.21 -0.83
N LEU A 154 -2.62 -6.28 -2.15
CA LEU A 154 -3.98 -6.32 -2.72
C LEU A 154 -4.76 -7.53 -2.20
N THR A 155 -4.16 -8.72 -2.23
CA THR A 155 -4.81 -9.94 -1.73
C THR A 155 -5.21 -9.80 -0.26
N LYS A 156 -4.32 -9.29 0.60
CA LYS A 156 -4.62 -9.01 2.01
C LYS A 156 -5.72 -7.95 2.15
N ALA A 157 -5.69 -6.89 1.34
CA ALA A 157 -6.71 -5.85 1.35
C ALA A 157 -8.10 -6.41 1.06
N PHE A 158 -8.21 -7.26 0.03
CA PHE A 158 -9.48 -7.93 -0.30
C PHE A 158 -9.94 -8.89 0.79
N GLN A 159 -9.02 -9.61 1.45
CA GLN A 159 -9.36 -10.48 2.59
C GLN A 159 -9.94 -9.67 3.76
N ILE A 160 -9.29 -8.56 4.12
CA ILE A 160 -9.77 -7.65 5.17
C ILE A 160 -11.13 -7.05 4.77
N GLY A 161 -11.23 -6.55 3.54
CA GLY A 161 -12.48 -6.01 3.02
C GLY A 161 -13.62 -7.02 3.01
N PHE A 162 -13.35 -8.28 2.67
CA PHE A 162 -14.34 -9.35 2.72
C PHE A 162 -14.88 -9.58 4.13
N VAL A 163 -14.00 -9.60 5.15
CA VAL A 163 -14.42 -9.71 6.55
C VAL A 163 -15.30 -8.52 6.97
N ILE A 164 -14.92 -7.30 6.57
CA ILE A 164 -15.72 -6.10 6.82
C ILE A 164 -17.09 -6.21 6.14
N TYR A 165 -17.14 -6.68 4.90
CA TYR A 165 -18.37 -6.89 4.14
C TYR A 165 -19.32 -7.87 4.83
N ILE A 166 -18.81 -8.98 5.38
CA ILE A 166 -19.64 -9.97 6.09
C ILE A 166 -20.42 -9.33 7.22
N VAL A 167 -19.78 -8.48 8.04
CA VAL A 167 -20.42 -7.83 9.19
C VAL A 167 -21.64 -7.00 8.74
N PHE A 168 -21.51 -6.25 7.64
CA PHE A 168 -22.57 -5.38 7.15
C PHE A 168 -23.61 -6.10 6.28
N ILE A 169 -23.24 -7.17 5.59
CA ILE A 169 -24.19 -8.02 4.83
C ILE A 169 -25.24 -8.63 5.77
N VAL A 170 -24.84 -9.02 6.98
CA VAL A 170 -25.79 -9.53 7.97
C VAL A 170 -26.86 -8.50 8.30
N VAL A 171 -26.48 -7.22 8.43
CA VAL A 171 -27.44 -6.12 8.67
C VAL A 171 -28.39 -5.96 7.47
N ASP A 172 -27.87 -6.01 6.24
CA ASP A 172 -28.71 -5.93 5.03
C ASP A 172 -29.73 -7.07 4.97
N LEU A 173 -29.27 -8.31 5.22
CA LEU A 173 -30.11 -9.50 5.17
C LEU A 173 -31.22 -9.46 6.23
N LEU A 174 -30.89 -9.01 7.45
CA LEU A 174 -31.87 -8.85 8.53
C LEU A 174 -32.94 -7.81 8.17
N VAL A 175 -32.52 -6.63 7.71
CA VAL A 175 -33.44 -5.55 7.33
C VAL A 175 -34.32 -5.98 6.15
N ALA A 176 -33.74 -6.61 5.13
CA ALA A 176 -34.50 -7.11 3.98
C ALA A 176 -35.58 -8.12 4.40
N ASN A 177 -35.24 -9.10 5.25
CA ASN A 177 -36.21 -10.09 5.73
C ASN A 177 -37.33 -9.45 6.57
N ILE A 178 -37.03 -8.45 7.40
CA ILE A 178 -38.04 -7.72 8.18
C ILE A 178 -38.98 -6.94 7.26
N LEU A 179 -38.46 -6.21 6.26
CA LEU A 179 -39.30 -5.47 5.31
C LEU A 179 -40.19 -6.40 4.50
N LEU A 180 -39.66 -7.55 4.07
CA LEU A 180 -40.44 -8.58 3.37
C LEU A 180 -41.57 -9.14 4.24
N ALA A 181 -41.29 -9.42 5.52
CA ALA A 181 -42.29 -9.91 6.48
C ALA A 181 -43.40 -8.88 6.73
N LEU A 182 -43.08 -7.58 6.70
CA LEU A 182 -44.04 -6.48 6.83
C LEU A 182 -44.79 -6.16 5.53
N GLY A 183 -44.49 -6.86 4.43
CA GLY A 183 -45.11 -6.63 3.12
C GLY A 183 -44.60 -5.37 2.39
N MET A 184 -43.53 -4.75 2.86
CA MET A 184 -42.97 -3.51 2.29
C MET A 184 -41.99 -3.79 1.15
N GLN A 185 -42.49 -4.33 0.04
CA GLN A 185 -41.66 -4.70 -1.12
C GLN A 185 -41.13 -3.50 -1.93
N MET A 186 -41.76 -2.33 -1.79
CA MET A 186 -41.43 -1.13 -2.58
C MET A 186 -40.28 -0.30 -2.01
N ILE A 187 -39.90 -0.54 -0.74
CA ILE A 187 -38.81 0.19 -0.08
C ILE A 187 -37.53 -0.61 -0.28
N SER A 188 -36.50 0.03 -0.83
CA SER A 188 -35.17 -0.58 -0.93
C SER A 188 -34.63 -0.88 0.49
N PRO A 189 -34.29 -2.14 0.81
CA PRO A 189 -33.72 -2.50 2.11
C PRO A 189 -32.46 -1.70 2.44
N THR A 190 -31.66 -1.34 1.44
CA THR A 190 -30.43 -0.57 1.60
C THR A 190 -30.67 0.81 2.19
N THR A 191 -31.78 1.48 1.82
CA THR A 191 -32.13 2.80 2.35
C THR A 191 -32.34 2.75 3.86
N ILE A 192 -32.87 1.63 4.36
CA ILE A 192 -33.11 1.43 5.78
C ILE A 192 -31.86 0.89 6.48
N SER A 193 -31.08 0.01 5.85
CA SER A 193 -29.91 -0.61 6.49
C SER A 193 -28.73 0.34 6.68
N VAL A 194 -28.52 1.32 5.79
CA VAL A 194 -27.38 2.26 5.87
C VAL A 194 -27.31 3.00 7.24
N PRO A 195 -28.37 3.64 7.74
CA PRO A 195 -28.37 4.23 9.09
C PRO A 195 -27.98 3.25 10.20
N PHE A 196 -28.48 2.00 10.16
CA PHE A 196 -28.13 0.98 11.15
C PHE A 196 -26.67 0.56 11.06
N LYS A 197 -26.13 0.40 9.84
CA LYS A 197 -24.70 0.10 9.65
C LYS A 197 -23.80 1.22 10.16
N LEU A 198 -24.17 2.48 9.91
CA LEU A 198 -23.44 3.63 10.42
C LEU A 198 -23.48 3.68 11.95
N LEU A 199 -24.65 3.47 12.55
CA LEU A 199 -24.80 3.38 14.00
C LEU A 199 -23.93 2.27 14.58
N LEU A 200 -23.97 1.06 14.00
CA LEU A 200 -23.14 -0.07 14.40
C LEU A 200 -21.65 0.26 14.31
N PHE A 201 -21.23 0.87 13.20
CA PHE A 201 -19.83 1.22 12.98
C PHE A 201 -19.33 2.26 14.00
N VAL A 202 -20.14 3.28 14.30
CA VAL A 202 -19.80 4.29 15.31
C VAL A 202 -19.85 3.71 16.73
N ALA A 203 -20.85 2.88 17.05
CA ALA A 203 -20.98 2.26 18.36
C ALA A 203 -19.84 1.30 18.71
N LEU A 204 -19.15 0.76 17.70
CA LEU A 204 -17.98 -0.12 17.85
C LEU A 204 -16.64 0.62 17.75
N ASP A 205 -16.64 1.96 17.70
CA ASP A 205 -15.44 2.76 17.43
C ASP A 205 -14.69 2.27 16.18
N GLY A 206 -15.44 1.98 15.10
CA GLY A 206 -14.96 1.23 13.95
C GLY A 206 -13.75 1.86 13.23
N TRP A 207 -13.62 3.19 13.26
CA TRP A 207 -12.42 3.87 12.75
C TRP A 207 -11.16 3.49 13.52
N SER A 208 -11.21 3.59 14.85
CA SER A 208 -10.08 3.25 15.72
C SER A 208 -9.70 1.78 15.59
N LEU A 209 -10.70 0.89 15.57
CA LEU A 209 -10.49 -0.55 15.42
C LEU A 209 -9.85 -0.89 14.06
N LEU A 210 -10.35 -0.29 12.97
CA LEU A 210 -9.83 -0.52 11.63
C LEU A 210 -8.38 -0.01 11.49
N VAL A 211 -8.13 1.22 11.92
CA VAL A 211 -6.79 1.83 11.84
C VAL A 211 -5.79 1.02 12.66
N HIS A 212 -6.16 0.66 13.90
CA HIS A 212 -5.31 -0.16 14.75
C HIS A 212 -5.01 -1.51 14.11
N GLY A 213 -6.03 -2.23 13.61
CA GLY A 213 -5.84 -3.51 12.93
C GLY A 213 -4.97 -3.42 11.68
N LEU A 214 -5.13 -2.36 10.88
CA LEU A 214 -4.30 -2.11 9.70
C LEU A 214 -2.84 -1.86 10.06
N VAL A 215 -2.57 -1.03 11.06
CA VAL A 215 -1.20 -0.77 11.54
C VAL A 215 -0.57 -2.06 12.08
N MET A 216 -1.31 -2.80 12.91
CA MET A 216 -0.84 -4.07 13.47
C MET A 216 -0.58 -5.14 12.40
N SER A 217 -1.24 -5.07 11.25
CA SER A 217 -1.00 -5.98 10.11
C SER A 217 0.37 -5.83 9.45
N TYR A 218 1.10 -4.74 9.75
CA TYR A 218 2.46 -4.49 9.29
C TYR A 218 3.51 -4.73 10.38
N ARG A 219 3.11 -5.27 11.54
CA ARG A 219 4.08 -5.66 12.56
C ARG A 219 4.86 -6.88 12.06
N VAL A 220 6.17 -6.72 11.91
CA VAL A 220 7.06 -7.86 11.63
C VAL A 220 7.08 -8.77 12.86
N ALA A 221 6.77 -10.06 12.65
CA ALA A 221 6.84 -11.07 13.70
C ALA A 221 8.31 -11.22 14.16
N GLY A 222 8.66 -10.63 15.30
CA GLY A 222 10.02 -10.61 15.84
C GLY A 222 10.44 -9.31 16.54
N ALA A 223 9.66 -8.23 16.42
CA ALA A 223 9.84 -7.03 17.24
C ALA A 223 9.11 -7.22 18.59
N GLY A 224 9.74 -7.94 19.49
CA GLY A 224 9.30 -8.21 20.86
C GLY A 224 10.35 -8.98 21.63
#